data_AF-A0A9E0HHT1-F1
#
_entry.id   AF-A0A9E0HHT1-F1
#
_cell.length_a   1.000
_cell.length_b   1.000
_cell.length_c   1.000
_cell.angle_alpha   90.00
_cell.angle_beta   90.00
_cell.angle_gamma   90.00
#
_symmetry.space_group_name_H-M   'P 1'
#
loop_
_entity.id
_entity.type
_entity.pdbx_description
1 polymer ?
#
loop_
_entity_poly.entity_id
_entity_poly.type
_entity_poly.pdbx_seq_one_letter_code
_entity_poly.pdbx_strand_id
1 'polypeptide(L)'
;MFRSRTCLPIVLAALVAPAAALAQPRRPAPTPTPAPPPPSLTEDQARTIAEAAADAAVARERARAEAEATERDAKAAAELAAARAEVTALREKIDALAVEQGAIKAAADASAAEAKAADGDDYVKGGGGFTDVRLNLTFTNENMLTKPGETIPSVPGWRFGRPNSLGTLFFDNYDTRFSGYETLGHAIIYRNYRKGHVEAEGGLVIRMNELAERRIDLSDAGSYVLVSWWKDPERKDPTRFTLTAFPVSSDRMRLGYSYRLSWGGNEEYRRSSQAVPGVKLQVDTEKAYAFVGAKSSVLLDRATAEQVAKLAFLFGAGYDVSPMLRVEVNGGYFNRGSNELEDVNTEDVQLYGVSAQVAAHDGMPVSSSIDYKLYKYDPERIGRAFSKTKYPGGVTWLAMAEATYLGQTLKDPEKSGSTKVQSGFAADLNLRAMVDRVRARVDLQYRDLAFILHSVPSLPTFSDFPAGYERSPNFFAAVGADRNFDDALTVGAVIGVELPATLTTPTGLPGAQTTGESTAVIRNNGADTIITVLPPGEEAAPAYAFKFTGQYDFAEFFSAIVDVYFTYDPNQTRLRRDDAEALFEYEFGDFNQLGTNVTLQARF
;
A
#
# COMPACT_ATOMS: atom_id res chain seq x y z
N MET A 1 27.34 -9.03 36.75
CA MET A 1 28.16 -10.23 36.45
C MET A 1 28.06 -10.46 34.94
N PHE A 2 29.11 -10.08 34.21
CA PHE A 2 29.23 -10.19 32.75
C PHE A 2 29.65 -11.60 32.32
N ARG A 3 29.13 -12.09 31.17
CA ARG A 3 29.73 -13.04 30.18
C ARG A 3 28.61 -13.50 29.23
N SER A 4 28.39 -12.92 28.04
CA SER A 4 29.14 -12.92 26.77
C SER A 4 29.05 -14.20 25.93
N ARG A 5 28.83 -13.97 24.62
CA ARG A 5 28.97 -14.83 23.41
C ARG A 5 27.65 -15.53 23.02
N THR A 6 27.13 -15.41 21.79
CA THR A 6 27.84 -15.36 20.50
C THR A 6 26.92 -14.79 19.41
N CYS A 7 27.44 -13.88 18.58
CA CYS A 7 26.88 -13.53 17.28
C CYS A 7 27.24 -14.61 16.24
N LEU A 8 26.33 -14.92 15.31
CA LEU A 8 26.67 -15.37 13.95
C LEU A 8 25.52 -15.00 12.99
N PRO A 9 25.80 -14.59 11.73
CA PRO A 9 24.81 -14.05 10.81
C PRO A 9 24.20 -15.14 9.92
N ILE A 10 22.93 -14.97 9.54
CA ILE A 10 22.27 -15.80 8.54
C ILE A 10 22.46 -15.10 7.18
N VAL A 11 23.28 -15.71 6.33
CA VAL A 11 23.41 -15.39 4.90
C VAL A 11 23.31 -16.70 4.11
N LEU A 12 22.46 -16.68 3.09
CA LEU A 12 22.32 -17.57 1.93
C LEU A 12 22.15 -19.08 2.15
N ALA A 13 21.04 -19.60 1.62
CA ALA A 13 21.00 -20.96 1.09
C ALA A 13 20.14 -21.01 -0.17
N ALA A 14 20.81 -20.99 -1.33
CA ALA A 14 20.34 -21.62 -2.55
C ALA A 14 21.30 -22.78 -2.83
N LEU A 15 20.79 -24.00 -2.96
CA LEU A 15 21.12 -24.95 -4.03
C LEU A 15 20.62 -26.38 -3.74
N VAL A 16 20.03 -26.93 -4.80
CA VAL A 16 19.60 -28.30 -5.05
C VAL A 16 20.81 -29.19 -5.36
N ALA A 17 20.87 -30.41 -4.79
CA ALA A 17 21.52 -31.60 -5.39
C ALA A 17 21.28 -32.90 -4.56
N PRO A 18 21.36 -34.11 -5.16
CA PRO A 18 20.64 -35.31 -4.74
C PRO A 18 21.45 -36.30 -3.86
N ALA A 19 20.71 -37.18 -3.19
CA ALA A 19 21.21 -38.26 -2.34
C ALA A 19 21.91 -39.38 -3.13
N ALA A 20 23.12 -39.75 -2.69
CA ALA A 20 23.82 -40.96 -3.09
C ALA A 20 23.96 -41.89 -1.88
N ALA A 21 23.48 -43.12 -2.04
CA ALA A 21 23.57 -44.20 -1.07
C ALA A 21 24.98 -44.79 -1.02
N LEU A 22 25.50 -45.07 0.19
CA LEU A 22 26.71 -45.87 0.40
C LEU A 22 26.38 -47.06 1.32
N ALA A 23 26.38 -48.25 0.74
CA ALA A 23 26.36 -49.53 1.44
C ALA A 23 27.78 -49.89 1.92
N GLN A 24 27.90 -50.38 3.16
CA GLN A 24 29.14 -50.95 3.69
C GLN A 24 29.19 -52.48 3.53
N PRO A 25 30.36 -53.08 3.26
CA PRO A 25 30.52 -54.53 3.14
C PRO A 25 30.67 -55.22 4.50
N ARG A 26 29.94 -56.32 4.72
CA ARG A 26 30.07 -57.19 5.90
C ARG A 26 31.18 -58.23 5.71
N ARG A 27 32.03 -58.40 6.72
CA ARG A 27 33.06 -59.46 6.81
C ARG A 27 32.43 -60.85 7.05
N PRO A 28 33.05 -61.94 6.57
CA PRO A 28 32.60 -63.30 6.89
C PRO A 28 33.04 -63.72 8.31
N ALA A 29 32.17 -64.46 8.98
CA ALA A 29 32.41 -65.05 10.30
C ALA A 29 33.26 -66.33 10.21
N PRO A 30 34.10 -66.63 11.22
CA PRO A 30 34.96 -67.81 11.24
C PRO A 30 34.17 -69.11 11.49
N THR A 31 34.61 -70.17 10.83
CA THR A 31 34.10 -71.54 10.92
C THR A 31 34.45 -72.15 12.28
N PRO A 32 33.49 -72.67 13.07
CA PRO A 32 33.79 -73.31 14.35
C PRO A 32 34.26 -74.76 14.19
N THR A 33 35.30 -75.10 14.96
CA THR A 33 35.89 -76.44 15.12
C THR A 33 34.91 -77.41 15.80
N PRO A 34 34.86 -78.71 15.44
CA PRO A 34 33.92 -79.66 16.02
C PRO A 34 34.28 -79.99 17.48
N ALA A 35 33.30 -79.94 18.37
CA ALA A 35 33.42 -80.39 19.74
C ALA A 35 33.43 -81.94 19.84
N PRO A 36 34.15 -82.53 20.80
CA PRO A 36 34.21 -83.97 21.01
C PRO A 36 32.84 -84.55 21.43
N PRO A 37 32.57 -85.83 21.09
CA PRO A 37 31.27 -86.45 21.36
C PRO A 37 31.02 -86.59 22.87
N PRO A 38 29.81 -86.26 23.34
CA PRO A 38 29.46 -86.44 24.74
C PRO A 38 29.39 -87.93 25.11
N PRO A 39 29.67 -88.27 26.38
CA PRO A 39 29.60 -89.65 26.87
C PRO A 39 28.17 -90.21 26.70
N SER A 40 28.09 -91.48 26.29
CA SER A 40 26.83 -92.18 26.10
C SER A 40 26.08 -92.31 27.43
N LEU A 41 25.01 -91.54 27.59
CA LEU A 41 24.04 -91.68 28.66
C LEU A 41 23.33 -93.04 28.51
N THR A 42 23.09 -93.72 29.62
CA THR A 42 22.24 -94.92 29.61
C THR A 42 20.79 -94.53 29.34
N GLU A 43 19.98 -95.45 28.80
CA GLU A 43 18.61 -95.18 28.33
C GLU A 43 17.71 -94.58 29.44
N ASP A 44 17.88 -95.02 30.69
CA ASP A 44 17.18 -94.46 31.85
C ASP A 44 17.63 -93.04 32.19
N GLN A 45 18.93 -92.73 32.09
CA GLN A 45 19.44 -91.37 32.32
C GLN A 45 18.96 -90.40 31.23
N ALA A 46 18.91 -90.85 29.98
CA ALA A 46 18.38 -90.06 28.88
C ALA A 46 16.89 -89.77 29.07
N ARG A 47 16.10 -90.73 29.56
CA ARG A 47 14.68 -90.55 29.83
C ARG A 47 14.41 -89.59 30.98
N THR A 48 15.12 -89.72 32.10
CA THR A 48 14.96 -88.79 33.25
C THR A 48 15.36 -87.36 32.89
N ILE A 49 16.44 -87.18 32.11
CA ILE A 49 16.85 -85.85 31.63
C ILE A 49 15.83 -85.30 30.63
N ALA A 50 15.24 -86.13 29.76
CA ALA A 50 14.21 -85.71 28.82
C ALA A 50 12.91 -85.29 29.53
N GLU A 51 12.46 -86.03 30.54
CA GLU A 51 11.28 -85.69 31.35
C GLU A 51 11.52 -84.40 32.15
N ALA A 52 12.67 -84.25 32.81
CA ALA A 52 13.03 -83.02 33.52
C ALA A 52 13.19 -81.81 32.59
N ALA A 53 13.71 -82.01 31.37
CA ALA A 53 13.83 -80.97 30.36
C ALA A 53 12.46 -80.57 29.79
N ALA A 54 11.54 -81.53 29.63
CA ALA A 54 10.17 -81.26 29.21
C ALA A 54 9.41 -80.46 30.27
N ASP A 55 9.51 -80.83 31.55
CA ASP A 55 8.89 -80.08 32.64
C ASP A 55 9.48 -78.67 32.79
N ALA A 56 10.80 -78.53 32.67
CA ALA A 56 11.46 -77.23 32.68
C ALA A 56 11.06 -76.36 31.47
N ALA A 57 10.83 -76.96 30.29
CA ALA A 57 10.35 -76.25 29.11
C ALA A 57 8.91 -75.76 29.30
N VAL A 58 8.03 -76.60 29.85
CA VAL A 58 6.63 -76.22 30.16
C VAL A 58 6.59 -75.10 31.21
N ALA A 59 7.44 -75.17 32.25
CA ALA A 59 7.53 -74.13 33.27
C ALA A 59 8.03 -72.79 32.70
N ARG A 60 9.01 -72.82 31.79
CA ARG A 60 9.52 -71.61 31.11
C ARG A 60 8.47 -70.98 30.20
N GLU A 61 7.72 -71.79 29.44
CA GLU A 61 6.64 -71.28 28.59
C GLU A 61 5.49 -70.68 29.40
N ARG A 62 5.13 -71.28 30.56
CA ARG A 62 4.15 -70.65 31.47
C ARG A 62 4.65 -69.32 32.02
N ALA A 63 5.89 -69.25 32.50
CA ALA A 63 6.46 -68.01 33.01
C ALA A 63 6.56 -66.92 31.93
N ARG A 64 6.86 -67.31 30.69
CA ARG A 64 6.86 -66.40 29.54
C ARG A 64 5.46 -65.90 29.22
N ALA A 65 4.46 -66.79 29.19
CA ALA A 65 3.07 -66.41 28.95
C ALA A 65 2.52 -65.46 30.03
N GLU A 66 2.87 -65.68 31.29
CA GLU A 66 2.49 -64.80 32.40
C GLU A 66 3.18 -63.42 32.31
N ALA A 67 4.47 -63.39 31.93
CA ALA A 67 5.19 -62.14 31.70
C ALA A 67 4.59 -61.34 30.53
N GLU A 68 4.29 -62.01 29.41
CA GLU A 68 3.64 -61.38 28.25
C GLU A 68 2.23 -60.89 28.56
N ALA A 69 1.47 -61.60 29.40
CA ALA A 69 0.16 -61.13 29.86
C ALA A 69 0.28 -59.89 30.73
N THR A 70 1.23 -59.87 31.67
CA THR A 70 1.47 -58.74 32.56
C THR A 70 1.92 -57.49 31.79
N GLU A 71 2.75 -57.66 30.76
CA GLU A 71 3.18 -56.56 29.89
C GLU A 71 2.01 -56.00 29.05
N ARG A 72 1.15 -56.87 28.51
CA ARG A 72 -0.06 -56.45 27.79
C ARG A 72 -1.02 -55.67 28.69
N ASP A 73 -1.24 -56.13 29.92
CA ASP A 73 -2.12 -55.45 30.87
C ASP A 73 -1.55 -54.09 31.30
N ALA A 74 -0.24 -53.99 31.53
CA ALA A 74 0.43 -52.73 31.82
C ALA A 74 0.32 -51.74 30.65
N LYS A 75 0.47 -52.22 29.41
CA LYS A 75 0.32 -51.39 28.22
C LYS A 75 -1.12 -50.92 28.02
N ALA A 76 -2.10 -51.79 28.20
CA ALA A 76 -3.52 -51.45 28.12
C ALA A 76 -3.92 -50.42 29.20
N ALA A 77 -3.38 -50.55 30.41
CA ALA A 77 -3.60 -49.59 31.48
C ALA A 77 -2.99 -48.21 31.17
N ALA A 78 -1.80 -48.17 30.56
CA ALA A 78 -1.16 -46.93 30.13
C ALA A 78 -1.93 -46.24 28.98
N GLU A 79 -2.40 -47.00 28.00
CA GLU A 79 -3.24 -46.49 26.89
C GLU A 79 -4.58 -45.93 27.42
N LEU A 80 -5.21 -46.62 28.38
CA LEU A 80 -6.45 -46.15 29.01
C LEU A 80 -6.22 -44.85 29.82
N ALA A 81 -5.09 -44.73 30.51
CA ALA A 81 -4.74 -43.51 31.24
C ALA A 81 -4.49 -42.32 30.29
N ALA A 82 -3.80 -42.55 29.16
CA ALA A 82 -3.58 -41.53 28.14
C ALA A 82 -4.91 -41.08 27.49
N ALA A 83 -5.79 -42.01 27.15
CA ALA A 83 -7.11 -41.70 26.59
C ALA A 83 -7.98 -40.88 27.56
N ARG A 84 -7.93 -41.18 28.87
CA ARG A 84 -8.64 -40.39 29.89
C ARG A 84 -8.10 -38.97 30.00
N ALA A 85 -6.78 -38.78 29.93
CA ALA A 85 -6.17 -37.45 29.95
C ALA A 85 -6.59 -36.61 28.73
N GLU A 86 -6.65 -37.23 27.55
CA GLU A 86 -7.10 -36.57 26.32
C GLU A 86 -8.58 -36.15 26.40
N VAL A 87 -9.46 -37.01 26.91
CA VAL A 87 -10.88 -36.69 27.11
C VAL A 87 -11.08 -35.54 28.09
N THR A 88 -10.30 -35.49 29.18
CA THR A 88 -10.35 -34.37 30.13
C THR A 88 -9.89 -33.07 29.48
N ALA A 89 -8.79 -33.07 28.73
CA ALA A 89 -8.30 -31.89 28.01
C ALA A 89 -9.30 -31.39 26.96
N LEU A 90 -10.00 -32.29 26.27
CA LEU A 90 -11.06 -31.93 25.33
C LEU A 90 -12.27 -31.30 26.02
N ARG A 91 -12.66 -31.79 27.20
CA ARG A 91 -13.74 -31.18 27.99
C ARG A 91 -13.40 -29.76 28.43
N GLU A 92 -12.18 -29.54 28.93
CA GLU A 92 -11.73 -28.19 29.31
C GLU A 92 -11.76 -27.22 28.12
N LYS A 93 -11.39 -27.68 26.92
CA LYS A 93 -11.51 -26.87 25.69
C LYS A 93 -12.96 -26.57 25.32
N ILE A 94 -13.86 -27.55 25.44
CA ILE A 94 -15.30 -27.36 25.14
C ILE A 94 -15.90 -26.35 26.11
N ASP A 95 -15.58 -26.45 27.40
CA ASP A 95 -16.07 -25.53 28.43
C ASP A 95 -15.53 -24.10 28.20
N ALA A 96 -14.25 -23.97 27.83
CA ALA A 96 -13.66 -22.68 27.47
C ALA A 96 -14.35 -22.04 26.24
N LEU A 97 -14.63 -22.83 25.19
CA LEU A 97 -15.35 -22.37 24.01
C LEU A 97 -16.80 -21.97 24.32
N ALA A 98 -17.47 -22.68 25.23
CA ALA A 98 -18.83 -22.32 25.66
C ALA A 98 -18.86 -20.98 26.41
N VAL A 99 -17.84 -20.70 27.25
CA VAL A 99 -17.69 -19.40 27.92
C VAL A 99 -17.42 -18.29 26.91
N GLU A 100 -16.54 -18.53 25.93
CA GLU A 100 -16.22 -17.57 24.87
C GLU A 100 -17.45 -17.27 24.00
N GLN A 101 -18.21 -18.30 23.59
CA GLN A 101 -19.46 -18.12 22.86
C GLN A 101 -20.52 -17.37 23.69
N GLY A 102 -20.59 -17.62 24.99
CA GLY A 102 -21.45 -16.88 25.91
C GLY A 102 -21.08 -15.39 25.97
N ALA A 103 -19.79 -15.07 26.02
CA ALA A 103 -19.29 -13.69 25.99
C ALA A 103 -19.56 -13.00 24.65
N ILE A 104 -19.36 -13.71 23.52
CA ILE A 104 -19.66 -13.20 22.18
C ILE A 104 -21.16 -12.93 22.04
N LYS A 105 -22.01 -13.84 22.51
CA LYS A 105 -23.46 -13.64 22.48
C LYS A 105 -23.91 -12.48 23.36
N ALA A 106 -23.37 -12.35 24.56
CA ALA A 106 -23.66 -11.23 25.45
C ALA A 106 -23.20 -9.88 24.85
N ALA A 107 -22.04 -9.84 24.19
CA ALA A 107 -21.57 -8.67 23.48
C ALA A 107 -22.48 -8.33 22.28
N ALA A 108 -22.90 -9.33 21.51
CA ALA A 108 -23.83 -9.15 20.39
C ALA A 108 -25.21 -8.65 20.87
N ASP A 109 -25.72 -9.19 21.97
CA ASP A 109 -27.00 -8.77 22.58
C ASP A 109 -26.89 -7.34 23.15
N ALA A 110 -25.76 -6.97 23.74
CA ALA A 110 -25.48 -5.61 24.20
C ALA A 110 -25.39 -4.61 23.03
N SER A 111 -24.67 -4.96 21.95
CA SER A 111 -24.61 -4.14 20.73
C SER A 111 -25.96 -4.02 20.03
N ALA A 112 -26.78 -5.08 20.04
CA ALA A 112 -28.15 -5.04 19.50
C ALA A 112 -29.08 -4.16 20.36
N ALA A 113 -28.89 -4.13 21.68
CA ALA A 113 -29.61 -3.25 22.59
C ALA A 113 -29.20 -1.78 22.41
N GLU A 114 -27.91 -1.48 22.23
CA GLU A 114 -27.43 -0.14 21.85
C GLU A 114 -27.96 0.30 20.49
N ALA A 115 -27.98 -0.60 19.50
CA ALA A 115 -28.54 -0.32 18.18
C ALA A 115 -30.05 -0.02 18.24
N LYS A 116 -30.80 -0.69 19.13
CA LYS A 116 -32.22 -0.39 19.39
C LYS A 116 -32.42 0.91 20.17
N ALA A 117 -31.54 1.25 21.11
CA ALA A 117 -31.58 2.53 21.81
C ALA A 117 -31.30 3.71 20.86
N ALA A 118 -30.53 3.48 19.80
CA ALA A 118 -30.27 4.44 18.73
C ALA A 118 -31.44 4.64 17.74
N ASP A 119 -32.55 3.91 17.86
CA ASP A 119 -33.71 3.98 16.96
C ASP A 119 -34.80 4.97 17.47
N GLY A 120 -34.55 5.66 18.59
CA GLY A 120 -35.40 6.71 19.18
C GLY A 120 -34.86 8.14 18.99
N ASP A 121 -35.69 9.14 19.33
CA ASP A 121 -35.49 10.61 19.17
C ASP A 121 -34.16 11.23 19.66
N ASP A 122 -33.24 10.46 20.25
CA ASP A 122 -31.89 10.90 20.63
C ASP A 122 -30.95 11.12 19.43
N TYR A 123 -31.31 10.67 18.23
CA TYR A 123 -30.50 10.87 17.02
C TYR A 123 -30.39 12.33 16.59
N VAL A 124 -31.41 13.15 16.87
CA VAL A 124 -31.38 14.61 16.63
C VAL A 124 -30.51 15.32 17.67
N LYS A 125 -30.20 14.68 18.81
CA LYS A 125 -29.53 15.30 19.96
C LYS A 125 -28.02 15.13 20.05
N GLY A 126 -27.38 14.27 19.24
CA GLY A 126 -25.91 14.35 19.18
C GLY A 126 -25.11 13.06 19.16
N GLY A 127 -25.69 11.88 19.44
CA GLY A 127 -24.90 10.67 19.77
C GLY A 127 -24.13 9.99 18.63
N GLY A 128 -24.50 10.23 17.36
CA GLY A 128 -23.93 9.56 16.17
C GLY A 128 -22.88 10.37 15.40
N GLY A 129 -21.94 11.02 16.08
CA GLY A 129 -20.89 11.82 15.45
C GLY A 129 -19.52 11.57 16.07
N PHE A 130 -18.46 11.67 15.26
CA PHE A 130 -17.08 11.73 15.75
C PHE A 130 -16.40 12.97 15.18
N THR A 131 -15.44 13.47 15.94
CA THR A 131 -14.44 14.42 15.46
C THR A 131 -13.15 13.65 15.42
N ASP A 132 -12.48 13.62 14.26
CA ASP A 132 -11.12 13.09 14.12
C ASP A 132 -10.19 14.25 13.82
N VAL A 133 -9.18 14.39 14.67
CA VAL A 133 -8.10 15.36 14.54
C VAL A 133 -6.78 14.64 14.42
N ARG A 134 -6.15 14.80 13.24
CA ARG A 134 -4.74 14.46 13.04
C ARG A 134 -3.91 15.69 13.31
N LEU A 135 -2.90 15.57 14.16
CA LEU A 135 -1.83 16.55 14.32
C LEU A 135 -0.50 15.86 14.06
N ASN A 136 0.31 16.44 13.18
CA ASN A 136 1.70 16.03 13.02
C ASN A 136 2.60 17.23 13.26
N LEU A 137 3.71 17.00 13.95
CA LEU A 137 4.84 17.93 14.00
C LEU A 137 6.06 17.18 13.47
N THR A 138 6.69 17.71 12.44
CA THR A 138 7.90 17.14 11.85
C THR A 138 9.09 18.04 12.13
N PHE A 139 10.18 17.44 12.63
CA PHE A 139 11.52 18.01 12.70
C PHE A 139 12.38 17.35 11.62
N THR A 140 12.92 18.13 10.70
CA THR A 140 13.58 17.61 9.50
C THR A 140 14.91 18.30 9.23
N ASN A 141 15.80 17.57 8.56
CA ASN A 141 16.95 18.10 7.85
C ASN A 141 17.06 17.32 6.54
N GLU A 142 16.79 17.99 5.42
CA GLU A 142 16.65 17.32 4.14
C GLU A 142 17.98 16.92 3.53
N ASN A 143 19.04 17.68 3.78
CA ASN A 143 20.37 17.32 3.34
C ASN A 143 21.43 17.76 4.35
N MET A 144 21.84 16.82 5.19
CA MET A 144 22.89 16.98 6.18
C MET A 144 24.30 17.09 5.58
N LEU A 145 24.45 16.83 4.28
CA LEU A 145 25.75 16.84 3.59
C LEU A 145 26.07 18.19 2.96
N THR A 146 25.09 19.10 2.84
CA THR A 146 25.22 20.35 2.08
C THR A 146 25.08 21.58 2.97
N LYS A 147 25.78 22.65 2.58
CA LYS A 147 25.73 23.98 3.21
C LYS A 147 24.71 24.89 2.51
N PRO A 148 24.37 26.04 3.12
CA PRO A 148 23.53 27.06 2.47
C PRO A 148 24.06 27.47 1.10
N GLY A 149 23.16 27.44 0.11
CA GLY A 149 23.44 27.79 -1.29
C GLY A 149 23.92 26.65 -2.17
N GLU A 150 24.14 25.44 -1.63
CA GLU A 150 24.65 24.31 -2.42
C GLU A 150 23.54 23.51 -3.14
N THR A 151 22.29 23.56 -2.65
CA THR A 151 21.12 22.87 -3.23
C THR A 151 20.04 23.84 -3.70
N ILE A 152 19.15 23.39 -4.60
CA ILE A 152 17.97 24.14 -5.05
C ILE A 152 16.71 23.28 -4.85
N PRO A 153 15.75 23.69 -4.00
CA PRO A 153 15.80 24.87 -3.15
C PRO A 153 16.78 24.69 -1.96
N SER A 154 17.53 25.74 -1.63
CA SER A 154 18.52 25.72 -0.55
C SER A 154 17.84 25.78 0.82
N VAL A 155 17.68 24.63 1.48
CA VAL A 155 17.17 24.51 2.86
C VAL A 155 18.08 23.62 3.73
N PRO A 156 19.33 24.02 3.96
CA PRO A 156 20.21 23.27 4.85
C PRO A 156 19.80 23.43 6.33
N GLY A 157 20.09 22.40 7.12
CA GLY A 157 19.98 22.46 8.57
C GLY A 157 18.66 21.95 9.11
N TRP A 158 18.53 22.01 10.43
CA TRP A 158 17.39 21.47 11.15
C TRP A 158 16.27 22.48 11.25
N ARG A 159 15.05 22.06 10.92
CA ARG A 159 13.85 22.92 11.01
C ARG A 159 12.60 22.13 11.35
N PHE A 160 11.56 22.85 11.74
CA PHE A 160 10.21 22.30 11.88
C PHE A 160 9.41 22.55 10.60
N GLY A 161 8.57 21.59 10.23
CA GLY A 161 7.67 21.72 9.09
C GLY A 161 7.78 20.55 8.11
N ARG A 162 7.06 20.67 7.00
CA ARG A 162 7.07 19.68 5.91
C ARG A 162 8.41 19.71 5.19
N PRO A 163 9.10 18.55 4.97
CA PRO A 163 10.27 18.48 4.10
C PRO A 163 9.94 18.98 2.69
N ASN A 164 10.90 19.63 2.03
CA ASN A 164 10.72 20.03 0.64
C ASN A 164 10.76 18.80 -0.31
N SER A 165 10.83 19.05 -1.63
CA SER A 165 10.97 17.99 -2.63
C SER A 165 12.22 17.11 -2.46
N LEU A 166 13.29 17.63 -1.85
CA LEU A 166 14.49 16.85 -1.54
C LEU A 166 14.21 15.87 -0.42
N GLY A 167 13.42 16.24 0.59
CA GLY A 167 13.16 15.38 1.75
C GLY A 167 12.05 14.34 1.59
N THR A 168 11.57 14.13 0.36
CA THR A 168 10.54 13.13 0.01
C THR A 168 11.09 12.20 -1.06
N LEU A 169 11.09 10.89 -0.81
CA LEU A 169 11.60 9.91 -1.76
C LEU A 169 10.55 9.54 -2.81
N PHE A 170 11.02 9.13 -3.99
CA PHE A 170 10.14 8.77 -5.12
C PHE A 170 9.17 7.61 -4.82
N PHE A 171 9.42 6.81 -3.78
CA PHE A 171 8.54 5.72 -3.34
C PHE A 171 7.64 6.05 -2.15
N ASP A 172 7.75 7.23 -1.55
CA ASP A 172 6.97 7.60 -0.37
C ASP A 172 5.49 7.82 -0.72
N ASN A 173 5.23 8.44 -1.89
CA ASN A 173 3.90 8.83 -2.35
C ASN A 173 3.30 7.85 -3.36
N TYR A 174 3.61 6.55 -3.24
CA TYR A 174 3.12 5.55 -4.19
C TYR A 174 1.59 5.39 -4.15
N ASP A 175 1.03 5.16 -2.96
CA ASP A 175 -0.41 4.94 -2.74
C ASP A 175 -1.14 6.11 -2.09
N THR A 176 -0.45 7.23 -1.86
CA THR A 176 -1.04 8.40 -1.25
C THR A 176 -0.38 9.65 -1.78
N ARG A 177 -1.12 10.75 -1.76
CA ARG A 177 -0.58 12.07 -2.09
C ARG A 177 0.38 12.63 -1.05
N PHE A 178 0.38 12.04 0.14
CA PHE A 178 1.12 12.52 1.29
C PHE A 178 2.27 11.59 1.62
N SER A 179 3.41 12.18 1.92
CA SER A 179 4.61 11.46 2.34
C SER A 179 4.50 10.96 3.78
N GLY A 180 3.57 11.55 4.55
CA GLY A 180 3.40 11.31 5.97
C GLY A 180 4.16 12.31 6.85
N TYR A 181 5.02 13.14 6.25
CA TYR A 181 5.87 14.13 6.92
C TYR A 181 5.25 15.52 7.00
N GLU A 182 4.09 15.73 6.37
CA GLU A 182 3.40 17.01 6.36
C GLU A 182 2.90 17.39 7.76
N THR A 183 3.16 18.63 8.20
CA THR A 183 2.40 19.28 9.27
C THR A 183 0.97 19.49 8.77
N LEU A 184 0.12 18.49 9.00
CA LEU A 184 -1.23 18.43 8.49
C LEU A 184 -2.23 18.29 9.63
N GLY A 185 -3.21 19.18 9.64
CA GLY A 185 -4.41 19.14 10.46
C GLY A 185 -5.60 18.67 9.65
N HIS A 186 -6.33 17.67 10.14
CA HIS A 186 -7.69 17.40 9.67
C HIS A 186 -8.67 17.69 10.78
N ALA A 187 -9.81 18.28 10.45
CA ALA A 187 -10.94 18.40 11.35
C ALA A 187 -12.17 17.89 10.62
N ILE A 188 -12.82 16.90 11.22
CA ILE A 188 -13.98 16.23 10.64
C ILE A 188 -15.17 16.48 11.55
N ILE A 189 -16.26 16.98 10.99
CA ILE A 189 -17.54 17.06 11.67
C ILE A 189 -18.50 16.15 10.92
N TYR A 190 -18.89 15.07 11.57
CA TYR A 190 -19.70 14.03 10.97
C TYR A 190 -21.08 13.91 11.64
N ARG A 191 -22.10 13.65 10.83
CA ARG A 191 -23.43 13.23 11.26
C ARG A 191 -23.96 12.13 10.36
N ASN A 192 -24.69 11.19 10.94
CA ASN A 192 -25.53 10.27 10.18
C ASN A 192 -26.99 10.38 10.56
N TYR A 193 -27.82 9.62 9.86
CA TYR A 193 -29.22 9.35 10.10
C TYR A 193 -29.53 7.98 9.51
N ARG A 194 -30.23 7.12 10.26
CA ARG A 194 -30.58 5.77 9.83
C ARG A 194 -32.03 5.50 10.18
N LYS A 195 -32.82 5.04 9.21
CA LYS A 195 -34.20 4.60 9.45
C LYS A 195 -34.67 3.64 8.36
N GLY A 196 -35.00 2.41 8.76
CA GLY A 196 -35.42 1.36 7.84
C GLY A 196 -34.40 1.19 6.70
N HIS A 197 -34.88 1.32 5.46
CA HIS A 197 -34.03 1.22 4.27
C HIS A 197 -33.10 2.43 4.05
N VAL A 198 -33.32 3.56 4.71
CA VAL A 198 -32.60 4.80 4.42
C VAL A 198 -31.45 5.01 5.40
N GLU A 199 -30.29 5.34 4.86
CA GLU A 199 -29.16 5.89 5.59
C GLU A 199 -28.71 7.18 4.94
N ALA A 200 -28.71 8.28 5.68
CA ALA A 200 -28.10 9.52 5.25
C ALA A 200 -26.89 9.82 6.13
N GLU A 201 -25.83 10.37 5.55
CA GLU A 201 -24.66 10.85 6.30
C GLU A 201 -24.09 12.10 5.65
N GLY A 202 -23.48 12.94 6.47
CA GLY A 202 -22.81 14.16 6.03
C GLY A 202 -21.50 14.32 6.81
N GLY A 203 -20.43 14.60 6.09
CA GLY A 203 -19.12 14.90 6.66
C GLY A 203 -18.63 16.24 6.13
N LEU A 204 -18.35 17.17 7.04
CA LEU A 204 -17.53 18.35 6.76
C LEU A 204 -16.09 18.00 7.08
N VAL A 205 -15.21 18.05 6.08
CA VAL A 205 -13.80 17.66 6.20
C VAL A 205 -12.94 18.86 5.86
N ILE A 206 -12.44 19.53 6.89
CA ILE A 206 -11.55 20.68 6.74
C ILE A 206 -10.12 20.18 6.90
N ARG A 207 -9.26 20.61 5.99
CA ARG A 207 -7.83 20.37 6.07
C ARG A 207 -7.09 21.69 6.22
N MET A 208 -6.20 21.70 7.21
CA MET A 208 -5.29 22.79 7.48
C MET A 208 -3.89 22.29 7.15
N ASN A 209 -3.28 22.90 6.14
CA ASN A 209 -1.93 22.55 5.72
C ASN A 209 -1.01 23.75 5.91
N GLU A 210 0.18 23.48 6.44
CA GLU A 210 1.33 24.34 6.21
C GLU A 210 1.99 23.93 4.88
N LEU A 211 1.53 24.51 3.77
CA LEU A 211 2.08 24.23 2.43
C LEU A 211 3.35 25.03 2.16
N ALA A 212 3.50 26.18 2.82
CA ALA A 212 4.70 26.99 2.83
C ALA A 212 4.75 27.74 4.16
N GLU A 213 5.95 27.96 4.72
CA GLU A 213 6.23 28.67 5.99
C GLU A 213 5.63 30.10 6.08
N ARG A 214 4.88 30.55 5.06
CA ARG A 214 4.26 31.87 4.94
C ARG A 214 2.73 31.86 4.95
N ARG A 215 2.07 30.71 4.75
CA ARG A 215 0.59 30.63 4.65
C ARG A 215 0.05 29.31 5.17
N ILE A 216 -0.85 29.39 6.14
CA ILE A 216 -1.75 28.29 6.48
C ILE A 216 -2.84 28.25 5.43
N ASP A 217 -2.98 27.13 4.73
CA ASP A 217 -4.04 26.93 3.75
C ASP A 217 -5.17 26.09 4.35
N LEU A 218 -6.39 26.57 4.19
CA LEU A 218 -7.61 25.87 4.60
C LEU A 218 -8.31 25.40 3.33
N SER A 219 -8.46 24.09 3.20
CA SER A 219 -9.07 23.47 2.02
C SER A 219 -10.11 22.43 2.42
N ASP A 220 -11.11 22.24 1.55
CA ASP A 220 -11.98 21.09 1.63
C ASP A 220 -11.17 19.82 1.29
N ALA A 221 -11.30 18.80 2.14
CA ALA A 221 -10.62 17.52 1.97
C ALA A 221 -11.60 16.38 1.69
N GLY A 222 -12.68 16.68 0.98
CA GLY A 222 -13.69 15.71 0.54
C GLY A 222 -14.92 15.72 1.42
N SER A 223 -15.41 16.91 1.79
CA SER A 223 -16.73 17.05 2.40
C SER A 223 -17.80 16.48 1.49
N TYR A 224 -18.81 15.86 2.10
CA TYR A 224 -19.83 15.16 1.34
C TYR A 224 -21.17 15.08 2.08
N VAL A 225 -22.21 14.88 1.28
CA VAL A 225 -23.54 14.43 1.73
C VAL A 225 -23.85 13.16 0.98
N LEU A 226 -24.29 12.12 1.68
CA LEU A 226 -24.55 10.82 1.11
C LEU A 226 -25.89 10.29 1.58
N VAL A 227 -26.67 9.74 0.67
CA VAL A 227 -27.91 9.03 0.94
C VAL A 227 -27.82 7.65 0.33
N SER A 228 -27.97 6.63 1.15
CA SER A 228 -28.04 5.23 0.77
C SER A 228 -29.43 4.67 1.01
N TRP A 229 -29.90 3.89 0.05
CA TRP A 229 -31.06 3.03 0.17
C TRP A 229 -30.58 1.58 0.20
N TRP A 230 -30.76 0.91 1.33
CA TRP A 230 -30.43 -0.48 1.54
C TRP A 230 -31.58 -1.37 1.09
N LYS A 231 -31.26 -2.47 0.41
CA LYS A 231 -32.27 -3.45 0.00
C LYS A 231 -32.92 -4.12 1.21
N ASP A 232 -32.11 -4.47 2.21
CA ASP A 232 -32.54 -5.03 3.48
C ASP A 232 -32.50 -3.94 4.58
N PRO A 233 -33.62 -3.63 5.26
CA PRO A 233 -33.62 -2.64 6.33
C PRO A 233 -32.78 -3.10 7.54
N GLU A 234 -32.58 -4.41 7.72
CA GLU A 234 -31.68 -4.97 8.74
C GLU A 234 -30.21 -5.01 8.28
N ARG A 235 -29.94 -4.68 7.00
CA ARG A 235 -28.60 -4.57 6.40
C ARG A 235 -27.78 -5.85 6.42
N LYS A 236 -28.42 -7.02 6.53
CA LYS A 236 -27.74 -8.32 6.40
C LYS A 236 -27.35 -8.57 4.94
N ASP A 237 -28.17 -8.09 4.01
CA ASP A 237 -27.81 -7.99 2.59
C ASP A 237 -26.99 -6.70 2.36
N PRO A 238 -25.73 -6.78 1.91
CA PRO A 238 -24.90 -5.61 1.65
C PRO A 238 -25.39 -4.77 0.45
N THR A 239 -26.42 -5.23 -0.27
CA THR A 239 -26.94 -4.56 -1.46
C THR A 239 -27.56 -3.20 -1.14
N ARG A 240 -27.06 -2.14 -1.78
CA ARG A 240 -27.57 -0.77 -1.61
C ARG A 240 -27.34 0.10 -2.83
N PHE A 241 -28.13 1.17 -2.92
CA PHE A 241 -27.92 2.28 -3.86
C PHE A 241 -27.50 3.51 -3.07
N THR A 242 -26.47 4.21 -3.52
CA THR A 242 -25.85 5.31 -2.80
C THR A 242 -25.68 6.51 -3.73
N LEU A 243 -26.32 7.63 -3.38
CA LEU A 243 -26.05 8.94 -3.96
C LEU A 243 -25.09 9.69 -3.03
N THR A 244 -23.93 10.09 -3.53
CA THR A 244 -22.96 10.94 -2.84
C THR A 244 -22.84 12.26 -3.57
N ALA A 245 -22.98 13.38 -2.88
CA ALA A 245 -22.74 14.72 -3.39
C ALA A 245 -21.54 15.35 -2.67
N PHE A 246 -20.67 15.98 -3.45
CA PHE A 246 -19.50 16.72 -3.00
C PHE A 246 -19.77 18.21 -3.23
N PRO A 247 -20.20 18.96 -2.22
CA PRO A 247 -20.65 20.33 -2.40
C PRO A 247 -19.53 21.32 -2.74
N VAL A 248 -18.29 21.04 -2.34
CA VAL A 248 -17.14 21.94 -2.53
C VAL A 248 -16.10 21.28 -3.43
N SER A 249 -15.56 20.12 -3.02
CA SER A 249 -14.52 19.42 -3.77
C SER A 249 -14.82 17.94 -3.90
N SER A 250 -14.94 17.49 -5.15
CA SER A 250 -15.03 16.08 -5.53
C SER A 250 -13.67 15.45 -5.82
N ASP A 251 -12.57 16.04 -5.31
CA ASP A 251 -11.19 15.59 -5.54
C ASP A 251 -10.96 14.11 -5.19
N ARG A 252 -11.66 13.59 -4.17
CA ARG A 252 -11.59 12.16 -3.78
C ARG A 252 -12.25 11.21 -4.77
N MET A 253 -13.14 11.71 -5.64
CA MET A 253 -13.74 10.93 -6.72
C MET A 253 -12.76 10.87 -7.89
N ARG A 254 -11.68 10.11 -7.76
CA ARG A 254 -10.68 9.89 -8.81
C ARG A 254 -10.87 8.57 -9.52
N LEU A 255 -10.22 8.45 -10.67
CA LEU A 255 -10.07 7.25 -11.47
C LEU A 255 -8.66 6.69 -11.26
N GLY A 256 -8.48 5.40 -11.51
CA GLY A 256 -7.31 4.64 -11.06
C GLY A 256 -7.40 4.14 -9.61
N TYR A 257 -6.46 3.29 -9.20
CA TYR A 257 -6.52 2.55 -7.92
C TYR A 257 -5.34 2.87 -7.01
N SER A 258 -4.15 3.06 -7.59
CA SER A 258 -2.93 3.57 -6.96
C SER A 258 -2.78 5.08 -7.17
N TYR A 259 -2.24 5.80 -6.19
CA TYR A 259 -2.23 7.27 -6.25
C TYR A 259 -1.45 7.84 -7.42
N ARG A 260 -0.25 7.29 -7.70
CA ARG A 260 0.60 7.76 -8.81
C ARG A 260 0.05 7.45 -10.22
N LEU A 261 -0.93 6.57 -10.33
CA LEU A 261 -1.61 6.22 -11.59
C LEU A 261 -3.01 6.84 -11.68
N SER A 262 -3.44 7.53 -10.63
CA SER A 262 -4.75 8.15 -10.61
C SER A 262 -4.82 9.43 -11.40
N TRP A 263 -6.03 9.73 -11.84
CA TRP A 263 -6.35 10.88 -12.66
C TRP A 263 -7.78 11.34 -12.40
N GLY A 264 -8.16 12.49 -12.95
CA GLY A 264 -9.52 13.01 -12.76
C GLY A 264 -9.72 13.73 -11.43
N GLY A 265 -8.64 14.15 -10.76
CA GLY A 265 -8.67 15.04 -9.61
C GLY A 265 -9.04 16.49 -9.98
N ASN A 266 -8.93 17.42 -9.03
CA ASN A 266 -9.22 18.83 -9.32
C ASN A 266 -8.19 19.49 -10.26
N GLU A 267 -6.98 18.93 -10.31
CA GLU A 267 -5.88 19.34 -11.20
C GLU A 267 -6.26 19.31 -12.69
N GLU A 268 -7.22 18.47 -13.11
CA GLU A 268 -7.66 18.45 -14.50
C GLU A 268 -8.27 19.77 -14.95
N TYR A 269 -8.84 20.53 -14.02
CA TYR A 269 -9.40 21.86 -14.29
C TYR A 269 -8.41 22.99 -14.01
N ARG A 270 -7.10 22.69 -13.79
CA ARG A 270 -6.08 23.64 -13.33
C ARG A 270 -6.44 24.31 -11.99
N ARG A 271 -7.12 23.55 -11.14
CA ARG A 271 -7.76 24.02 -9.91
C ARG A 271 -7.32 23.21 -8.70
N SER A 272 -6.02 23.13 -8.44
CA SER A 272 -5.49 22.40 -7.28
C SER A 272 -6.08 22.87 -5.93
N SER A 273 -6.58 24.10 -5.85
CA SER A 273 -7.18 24.70 -4.64
C SER A 273 -8.61 25.26 -4.82
N GLN A 274 -9.25 25.11 -5.99
CA GLN A 274 -10.58 25.69 -6.22
C GLN A 274 -11.70 24.63 -6.18
N ALA A 275 -12.93 25.08 -5.97
CA ALA A 275 -14.11 24.22 -5.87
C ALA A 275 -14.39 23.51 -7.21
N VAL A 276 -14.49 22.18 -7.14
CA VAL A 276 -14.90 21.28 -8.22
C VAL A 276 -15.98 20.36 -7.63
N PRO A 277 -17.23 20.84 -7.49
CA PRO A 277 -18.30 20.04 -6.96
C PRO A 277 -18.61 18.84 -7.87
N GLY A 278 -19.24 17.83 -7.29
CA GLY A 278 -19.58 16.63 -8.05
C GLY A 278 -20.62 15.76 -7.36
N VAL A 279 -21.12 14.79 -8.12
CA VAL A 279 -22.09 13.79 -7.64
C VAL A 279 -21.68 12.41 -8.11
N LYS A 280 -21.99 11.38 -7.32
CA LYS A 280 -21.77 9.97 -7.62
C LYS A 280 -22.99 9.16 -7.24
N LEU A 281 -23.52 8.40 -8.18
CA LEU A 281 -24.50 7.35 -7.92
C LEU A 281 -23.80 6.00 -8.01
N GLN A 282 -23.95 5.17 -6.98
CA GLN A 282 -23.29 3.88 -6.86
C GLN A 282 -24.30 2.80 -6.45
N VAL A 283 -24.15 1.60 -6.98
CA VAL A 283 -24.80 0.39 -6.49
C VAL A 283 -23.72 -0.52 -5.95
N ASP A 284 -23.91 -1.00 -4.73
CA ASP A 284 -23.09 -2.02 -4.09
C ASP A 284 -23.93 -3.30 -3.97
N THR A 285 -23.29 -4.46 -4.11
CA THR A 285 -23.84 -5.80 -3.85
C THR A 285 -22.80 -6.60 -3.06
N GLU A 286 -23.08 -7.86 -2.75
CA GLU A 286 -22.12 -8.73 -2.05
C GLU A 286 -20.81 -8.94 -2.83
N LYS A 287 -20.89 -9.05 -4.17
CA LYS A 287 -19.75 -9.42 -5.03
C LYS A 287 -19.38 -8.36 -6.04
N ALA A 288 -20.12 -7.26 -6.11
CA ALA A 288 -19.96 -6.31 -7.20
C ALA A 288 -20.30 -4.90 -6.75
N TYR A 289 -19.70 -3.92 -7.40
CA TYR A 289 -20.17 -2.55 -7.36
C TYR A 289 -20.16 -1.94 -8.76
N ALA A 290 -20.98 -0.91 -8.97
CA ALA A 290 -20.90 -0.05 -10.14
C ALA A 290 -21.24 1.38 -9.74
N PHE A 291 -20.62 2.36 -10.37
CA PHE A 291 -20.94 3.77 -10.17
C PHE A 291 -20.89 4.56 -11.47
N VAL A 292 -21.66 5.65 -11.47
CA VAL A 292 -21.55 6.75 -12.41
C VAL A 292 -21.43 8.05 -11.62
N GLY A 293 -20.68 9.00 -12.13
CA GLY A 293 -20.46 10.28 -11.48
C GLY A 293 -20.33 11.42 -12.47
N ALA A 294 -20.53 12.62 -11.99
CA ALA A 294 -20.31 13.84 -12.75
C ALA A 294 -19.61 14.88 -11.88
N LYS A 295 -18.79 15.70 -12.52
CA LYS A 295 -18.11 16.84 -11.90
C LYS A 295 -18.34 18.08 -12.75
N SER A 296 -18.27 19.24 -12.13
CA SER A 296 -18.30 20.50 -12.86
C SER A 296 -17.31 21.51 -12.32
N SER A 297 -16.89 22.40 -13.20
CA SER A 297 -16.06 23.55 -12.88
C SER A 297 -16.41 24.70 -13.83
N VAL A 298 -16.22 25.93 -13.40
CA VAL A 298 -16.43 27.11 -14.24
C VAL A 298 -15.07 27.60 -14.72
N LEU A 299 -14.77 27.49 -16.00
CA LEU A 299 -13.48 27.89 -16.57
C LEU A 299 -13.63 29.15 -17.43
N LEU A 300 -12.57 29.93 -17.53
CA LEU A 300 -12.53 31.05 -18.47
C LEU A 300 -12.33 30.51 -19.88
N ASP A 301 -13.26 30.79 -20.77
CA ASP A 301 -13.11 30.56 -22.19
C ASP A 301 -12.21 31.66 -22.77
N ARG A 302 -11.10 31.27 -23.39
CA ARG A 302 -10.11 32.21 -23.94
C ARG A 302 -10.60 32.90 -25.20
N ALA A 303 -11.51 32.29 -25.96
CA ALA A 303 -12.00 32.87 -27.20
C ALA A 303 -13.01 34.01 -26.95
N THR A 304 -13.84 33.88 -25.92
CA THR A 304 -14.90 34.86 -25.59
C THR A 304 -14.60 35.71 -24.35
N ALA A 305 -13.58 35.34 -23.56
CA ALA A 305 -13.29 35.89 -22.24
C ALA A 305 -14.44 35.75 -21.24
N GLU A 306 -15.35 34.79 -21.45
CA GLU A 306 -16.47 34.50 -20.56
C GLU A 306 -16.22 33.27 -19.69
N GLN A 307 -16.88 33.22 -18.53
CA GLN A 307 -16.85 32.05 -17.66
C GLN A 307 -17.89 31.03 -18.10
N VAL A 308 -17.44 29.82 -18.43
CA VAL A 308 -18.29 28.74 -18.94
C VAL A 308 -18.18 27.51 -18.04
N ALA A 309 -19.33 26.91 -17.72
CA ALA A 309 -19.37 25.65 -17.00
C ALA A 309 -18.89 24.50 -17.90
N LYS A 310 -17.88 23.76 -17.43
CA LYS A 310 -17.37 22.56 -18.08
C LYS A 310 -17.65 21.35 -17.19
N LEU A 311 -17.99 20.24 -17.84
CA LEU A 311 -18.44 19.01 -17.19
C LEU A 311 -17.43 17.88 -17.38
N ALA A 312 -17.41 16.97 -16.42
CA ALA A 312 -16.81 15.66 -16.57
C ALA A 312 -17.79 14.57 -16.18
N PHE A 313 -17.62 13.40 -16.79
CA PHE A 313 -18.38 12.19 -16.51
C PHE A 313 -17.40 11.07 -16.15
N LEU A 314 -17.75 10.32 -15.11
CA LEU A 314 -16.94 9.25 -14.57
C LEU A 314 -17.81 8.01 -14.42
N PHE A 315 -17.23 6.84 -14.57
CA PHE A 315 -17.88 5.57 -14.29
C PHE A 315 -16.88 4.55 -13.79
N GLY A 316 -17.37 3.50 -13.15
CA GLY A 316 -16.55 2.35 -12.83
C GLY A 316 -17.35 1.21 -12.26
N ALA A 317 -16.77 0.03 -12.28
CA ALA A 317 -17.35 -1.19 -11.73
C ALA A 317 -16.26 -2.12 -11.24
N GLY A 318 -16.61 -2.97 -10.29
CA GLY A 318 -15.74 -4.03 -9.80
C GLY A 318 -16.53 -5.28 -9.48
N TYR A 319 -15.86 -6.43 -9.59
CA TYR A 319 -16.44 -7.74 -9.39
C TYR A 319 -15.46 -8.68 -8.68
N ASP A 320 -15.93 -9.28 -7.59
CA ASP A 320 -15.30 -10.38 -6.86
C ASP A 320 -15.57 -11.69 -7.60
N VAL A 321 -14.65 -12.06 -8.48
CA VAL A 321 -14.70 -13.33 -9.23
C VAL A 321 -14.64 -14.52 -8.27
N SER A 322 -13.88 -14.38 -7.19
CA SER A 322 -13.80 -15.34 -6.08
C SER A 322 -13.43 -14.60 -4.79
N PRO A 323 -13.47 -15.27 -3.61
CA PRO A 323 -13.00 -14.66 -2.36
C PRO A 323 -11.54 -14.19 -2.37
N MET A 324 -10.74 -14.63 -3.35
CA MET A 324 -9.32 -14.31 -3.49
C MET A 324 -9.01 -13.47 -4.74
N LEU A 325 -9.99 -13.18 -5.61
CA LEU A 325 -9.74 -12.54 -6.90
C LEU A 325 -10.81 -11.49 -7.19
N ARG A 326 -10.37 -10.25 -7.36
CA ARG A 326 -11.18 -9.09 -7.75
C ARG A 326 -10.67 -8.49 -9.05
N VAL A 327 -11.61 -8.06 -9.89
CA VAL A 327 -11.33 -7.29 -11.11
C VAL A 327 -12.13 -6.00 -11.07
N GLU A 328 -11.50 -4.89 -11.41
CA GLU A 328 -12.10 -3.57 -11.39
C GLU A 328 -11.74 -2.79 -12.65
N VAL A 329 -12.67 -1.95 -13.12
CA VAL A 329 -12.45 -1.03 -14.23
C VAL A 329 -13.13 0.30 -13.93
N ASN A 330 -12.49 1.40 -14.25
CA ASN A 330 -13.08 2.74 -14.17
C ASN A 330 -12.60 3.60 -15.34
N GLY A 331 -13.33 4.66 -15.65
CA GLY A 331 -13.04 5.51 -16.78
C GLY A 331 -13.85 6.79 -16.74
N GLY A 332 -13.52 7.70 -17.67
CA GLY A 332 -14.16 9.00 -17.69
C GLY A 332 -13.78 9.87 -18.86
N TYR A 333 -14.46 11.01 -18.92
CA TYR A 333 -14.27 12.07 -19.90
C TYR A 333 -14.35 13.42 -19.18
N PHE A 334 -13.42 14.31 -19.48
CA PHE A 334 -13.27 15.62 -18.88
C PHE A 334 -13.14 16.67 -19.99
N ASN A 335 -14.03 17.67 -19.96
CA ASN A 335 -13.81 18.88 -20.73
C ASN A 335 -13.01 19.87 -19.85
N ARG A 336 -11.78 20.17 -20.26
CA ARG A 336 -10.83 21.01 -19.50
C ARG A 336 -10.82 22.47 -19.98
N GLY A 337 -11.84 22.86 -20.75
CA GLY A 337 -11.95 24.18 -21.36
C GLY A 337 -11.14 24.32 -22.64
N SER A 338 -11.13 25.54 -23.19
CA SER A 338 -10.48 25.83 -24.47
C SER A 338 -8.95 25.74 -24.36
N ASN A 339 -8.29 25.45 -25.49
CA ASN A 339 -6.84 25.49 -25.60
C ASN A 339 -6.34 26.93 -25.37
N GLU A 340 -5.16 27.08 -24.77
CA GLU A 340 -4.59 28.41 -24.46
C GLU A 340 -3.76 28.99 -25.61
N LEU A 341 -3.43 28.18 -26.63
CA LEU A 341 -2.66 28.61 -27.79
C LEU A 341 -3.57 29.31 -28.81
N GLU A 342 -3.17 30.51 -29.23
CA GLU A 342 -3.99 31.43 -30.02
C GLU A 342 -4.55 30.83 -31.32
N ASP A 343 -3.80 29.93 -31.97
CA ASP A 343 -4.20 29.33 -33.24
C ASP A 343 -5.24 28.20 -33.09
N VAL A 344 -5.45 27.68 -31.88
CA VAL A 344 -6.44 26.63 -31.59
C VAL A 344 -7.29 26.96 -30.36
N ASN A 345 -7.37 28.23 -29.97
CA ASN A 345 -8.05 28.65 -28.74
C ASN A 345 -9.59 28.49 -28.76
N THR A 346 -10.15 28.14 -29.91
CA THR A 346 -11.57 27.76 -30.08
C THR A 346 -11.81 26.26 -29.86
N GLU A 347 -10.76 25.46 -29.80
CA GLU A 347 -10.84 24.01 -29.61
C GLU A 347 -10.76 23.66 -28.12
N ASP A 348 -11.59 22.72 -27.67
CA ASP A 348 -11.59 22.25 -26.29
C ASP A 348 -10.41 21.27 -26.05
N VAL A 349 -9.72 21.44 -24.93
CA VAL A 349 -8.81 20.44 -24.36
C VAL A 349 -9.66 19.41 -23.66
N GLN A 350 -9.74 18.22 -24.24
CA GLN A 350 -10.48 17.09 -23.70
C GLN A 350 -9.49 16.09 -23.10
N LEU A 351 -9.85 15.45 -21.99
CA LEU A 351 -9.12 14.32 -21.41
C LEU A 351 -10.10 13.16 -21.24
N TYR A 352 -9.72 11.98 -21.68
CA TYR A 352 -10.50 10.77 -21.49
C TYR A 352 -9.58 9.58 -21.24
N GLY A 353 -10.12 8.53 -20.65
CA GLY A 353 -9.29 7.39 -20.30
C GLY A 353 -10.03 6.29 -19.57
N VAL A 354 -9.30 5.19 -19.36
CA VAL A 354 -9.76 4.00 -18.65
C VAL A 354 -8.60 3.46 -17.81
N SER A 355 -8.90 3.07 -16.59
CA SER A 355 -8.02 2.34 -15.67
C SER A 355 -8.65 0.99 -15.34
N ALA A 356 -7.85 -0.07 -15.33
CA ALA A 356 -8.28 -1.40 -14.95
C ALA A 356 -7.32 -2.01 -13.93
N GLN A 357 -7.85 -2.75 -12.97
CA GLN A 357 -7.08 -3.44 -11.94
C GLN A 357 -7.50 -4.90 -11.82
N VAL A 358 -6.52 -5.77 -11.57
CA VAL A 358 -6.72 -7.14 -11.09
C VAL A 358 -6.02 -7.27 -9.75
N ALA A 359 -6.73 -7.80 -8.76
CA ALA A 359 -6.21 -8.00 -7.41
C ALA A 359 -6.43 -9.46 -6.98
N ALA A 360 -5.35 -10.13 -6.59
CA ALA A 360 -5.38 -11.44 -5.95
C ALA A 360 -4.93 -11.30 -4.49
N HIS A 361 -5.61 -11.95 -3.55
CA HIS A 361 -5.29 -11.78 -2.14
C HIS A 361 -5.72 -12.98 -1.27
N ASP A 362 -5.09 -13.07 -0.11
CA ASP A 362 -5.48 -13.98 0.98
C ASP A 362 -5.25 -13.29 2.32
N GLY A 363 -6.31 -13.16 3.13
CA GLY A 363 -6.28 -12.48 4.44
C GLY A 363 -6.01 -10.96 4.42
N MET A 364 -5.48 -10.39 3.34
CA MET A 364 -5.34 -8.95 3.14
C MET A 364 -6.53 -8.39 2.35
N PRO A 365 -7.16 -7.27 2.78
CA PRO A 365 -8.23 -6.66 2.00
C PRO A 365 -7.69 -5.98 0.74
N VAL A 366 -8.35 -6.18 -0.40
CA VAL A 366 -8.15 -5.31 -1.57
C VAL A 366 -8.59 -3.91 -1.18
N SER A 367 -7.71 -2.94 -1.37
CA SER A 367 -8.01 -1.57 -0.98
C SER A 367 -7.41 -0.59 -1.97
N SER A 368 -8.19 0.43 -2.32
CA SER A 368 -7.69 1.61 -3.02
C SER A 368 -6.89 2.52 -2.09
N SER A 369 -6.20 3.49 -2.70
CA SER A 369 -5.56 4.61 -2.00
C SER A 369 -6.46 5.17 -0.89
N ILE A 370 -5.84 5.47 0.25
CA ILE A 370 -6.52 6.10 1.38
C ILE A 370 -7.10 7.48 1.02
N ASP A 371 -6.51 8.16 0.03
CA ASP A 371 -6.97 9.48 -0.41
C ASP A 371 -8.34 9.44 -1.10
N TYR A 372 -8.80 8.29 -1.59
CA TYR A 372 -10.12 8.17 -2.23
C TYR A 372 -11.22 7.77 -1.25
N LYS A 373 -10.85 7.27 -0.06
CA LYS A 373 -11.82 6.79 0.92
C LYS A 373 -12.52 7.99 1.57
N LEU A 374 -13.84 7.93 1.72
CA LEU A 374 -14.58 8.94 2.48
C LEU A 374 -14.40 8.71 3.98
N TYR A 375 -14.34 9.79 4.75
CA TYR A 375 -14.34 9.71 6.21
C TYR A 375 -15.76 9.44 6.71
N LYS A 376 -16.04 8.17 7.00
CA LYS A 376 -17.37 7.71 7.45
C LYS A 376 -17.31 7.27 8.91
N TYR A 377 -18.39 7.52 9.65
CA TYR A 377 -18.64 6.85 10.92
C TYR A 377 -19.31 5.51 10.64
N ASP A 378 -18.53 4.44 10.65
CA ASP A 378 -19.05 3.09 10.46
C ASP A 378 -18.75 2.27 11.72
N PRO A 379 -19.73 1.90 12.55
CA PRO A 379 -19.53 1.06 13.74
C PRO A 379 -18.65 -0.18 13.52
N GLU A 380 -18.62 -0.74 12.30
CA GLU A 380 -17.78 -1.88 11.91
C GLU A 380 -16.46 -1.49 11.19
N ARG A 381 -16.30 -0.22 10.80
CA ARG A 381 -15.05 0.35 10.23
C ARG A 381 -14.45 1.53 11.01
N ILE A 382 -14.97 1.88 12.18
CA ILE A 382 -14.62 3.07 13.00
C ILE A 382 -13.12 3.20 13.26
N GLY A 383 -12.35 2.10 13.23
CA GLY A 383 -10.89 2.15 13.36
C GLY A 383 -10.10 2.24 12.05
N ARG A 384 -10.61 1.82 10.89
CA ARG A 384 -9.73 1.30 9.81
C ARG A 384 -8.90 2.32 9.05
N ALA A 385 -9.33 3.59 8.95
CA ALA A 385 -8.58 4.58 8.19
C ALA A 385 -7.20 4.85 8.82
N PHE A 386 -7.09 4.73 10.14
CA PHE A 386 -5.87 5.05 10.89
C PHE A 386 -5.52 4.06 12.01
N SER A 387 -6.24 2.93 12.11
CA SER A 387 -5.97 1.90 13.11
C SER A 387 -4.58 1.33 12.95
N LYS A 388 -3.98 0.97 14.09
CA LYS A 388 -2.78 0.13 14.12
C LYS A 388 -2.99 -1.11 13.23
N THR A 389 -1.93 -1.47 12.52
CA THR A 389 -1.93 -2.70 11.71
C THR A 389 -2.18 -3.88 12.64
N LYS A 390 -3.14 -4.73 12.29
CA LYS A 390 -3.39 -5.97 13.02
C LYS A 390 -2.47 -7.07 12.48
N TYR A 391 -1.90 -7.86 13.38
CA TYR A 391 -1.05 -9.00 13.06
C TYR A 391 -1.77 -10.29 13.50
N PRO A 392 -2.67 -10.84 12.66
CA PRO A 392 -3.49 -11.99 13.03
C PRO A 392 -2.69 -13.31 13.16
N GLY A 393 -1.40 -13.30 12.80
CA GLY A 393 -0.57 -14.50 12.71
C GLY A 393 -0.74 -15.22 11.37
N GLY A 394 0.26 -16.02 10.98
CA GLY A 394 0.26 -16.76 9.71
C GLY A 394 0.69 -15.91 8.51
N VAL A 395 0.39 -16.41 7.30
CA VAL A 395 0.73 -15.77 6.04
C VAL A 395 -0.51 -15.12 5.44
N THR A 396 -0.44 -13.82 5.17
CA THR A 396 -1.43 -13.09 4.37
C THR A 396 -0.71 -12.37 3.25
N TRP A 397 -1.35 -12.18 2.11
CA TRP A 397 -0.73 -11.56 0.95
C TRP A 397 -1.74 -10.86 0.04
N LEU A 398 -1.22 -9.94 -0.78
CA LEU A 398 -1.95 -9.16 -1.76
C LEU A 398 -1.05 -8.95 -2.97
N ALA A 399 -1.58 -9.18 -4.16
CA ALA A 399 -0.96 -8.85 -5.43
C ALA A 399 -1.97 -8.05 -6.25
N MET A 400 -1.64 -6.80 -6.59
CA MET A 400 -2.48 -5.92 -7.40
C MET A 400 -1.70 -5.44 -8.61
N ALA A 401 -2.31 -5.47 -9.77
CA ALA A 401 -1.76 -4.88 -10.98
C ALA A 401 -2.79 -3.93 -11.59
N GLU A 402 -2.38 -2.69 -11.86
CA GLU A 402 -3.18 -1.68 -12.54
C GLU A 402 -2.57 -1.32 -13.90
N ALA A 403 -3.43 -1.00 -14.87
CA ALA A 403 -3.05 -0.33 -16.11
C ALA A 403 -4.03 0.79 -16.43
N THR A 404 -3.50 1.92 -16.88
CA THR A 404 -4.26 3.11 -17.25
C THR A 404 -3.85 3.62 -18.63
N TYR A 405 -4.84 3.92 -19.46
CA TYR A 405 -4.68 4.60 -20.74
C TYR A 405 -5.44 5.93 -20.71
N LEU A 406 -4.77 7.00 -21.13
CA LEU A 406 -5.31 8.34 -21.27
C LEU A 406 -5.15 8.83 -22.72
N GLY A 407 -6.09 9.65 -23.17
CA GLY A 407 -5.99 10.46 -24.37
C GLY A 407 -6.36 11.89 -24.06
N GLN A 408 -5.57 12.85 -24.54
CA GLN A 408 -5.87 14.27 -24.42
C GLN A 408 -5.75 15.01 -25.75
N THR A 409 -6.68 15.94 -26.01
CA THR A 409 -6.67 16.76 -27.23
C THR A 409 -5.81 17.99 -27.03
N LEU A 410 -4.73 18.10 -27.80
CA LEU A 410 -3.75 19.20 -27.76
C LEU A 410 -3.51 19.76 -29.16
N LYS A 411 -2.83 20.91 -29.28
CA LYS A 411 -2.41 21.45 -30.57
C LYS A 411 -1.51 20.45 -31.31
N ASP A 412 -1.72 20.33 -32.62
CA ASP A 412 -0.84 19.60 -33.52
C ASP A 412 0.38 20.49 -33.86
N PRO A 413 1.61 20.14 -33.44
CA PRO A 413 2.79 20.95 -33.71
C PRO A 413 3.20 20.93 -35.20
N GLU A 414 2.75 19.93 -35.97
CA GLU A 414 3.04 19.80 -37.40
C GLU A 414 1.99 20.50 -38.28
N LYS A 415 0.82 20.85 -37.74
CA LYS A 415 -0.26 21.49 -38.50
C LYS A 415 -0.96 22.62 -37.72
N SER A 416 -0.65 23.86 -38.13
CA SER A 416 -1.25 25.08 -37.60
C SER A 416 -2.77 25.07 -37.65
N GLY A 417 -3.41 25.57 -36.59
CA GLY A 417 -4.86 25.65 -36.48
C GLY A 417 -5.57 24.30 -36.37
N SER A 418 -4.85 23.26 -35.93
CA SER A 418 -5.44 21.94 -35.72
C SER A 418 -5.00 21.30 -34.41
N THR A 419 -5.79 20.34 -33.94
CA THR A 419 -5.53 19.57 -32.73
C THR A 419 -5.35 18.09 -33.06
N LYS A 420 -4.68 17.39 -32.14
CA LYS A 420 -4.39 15.96 -32.20
C LYS A 420 -4.54 15.35 -30.81
N VAL A 421 -4.84 14.06 -30.78
CA VAL A 421 -4.87 13.29 -29.55
C VAL A 421 -3.45 12.85 -29.18
N GLN A 422 -2.99 13.30 -28.01
CA GLN A 422 -1.81 12.77 -27.33
C GLN A 422 -2.24 11.65 -26.38
N SER A 423 -1.73 10.45 -26.61
CA SER A 423 -1.99 9.28 -25.77
C SER A 423 -0.94 9.14 -24.68
N GLY A 424 -1.36 8.72 -23.48
CA GLY A 424 -0.48 8.38 -22.36
C GLY A 424 -0.86 7.05 -21.72
N PHE A 425 0.14 6.30 -21.26
CA PHE A 425 -0.01 4.98 -20.67
C PHE A 425 0.78 4.85 -19.37
N ALA A 426 0.18 4.17 -18.40
CA ALA A 426 0.81 3.82 -17.13
C ALA A 426 0.40 2.42 -16.68
N ALA A 427 1.28 1.76 -15.94
CA ALA A 427 1.00 0.47 -15.31
C ALA A 427 1.77 0.32 -14.00
N ASP A 428 1.26 -0.49 -13.08
CA ASP A 428 1.91 -0.80 -11.83
C ASP A 428 1.70 -2.25 -11.37
N LEU A 429 2.53 -2.65 -10.40
CA LEU A 429 2.39 -3.92 -9.69
C LEU A 429 2.73 -3.68 -8.22
N ASN A 430 1.77 -3.94 -7.34
CA ASN A 430 1.92 -3.88 -5.90
C ASN A 430 1.81 -5.29 -5.31
N LEU A 431 2.89 -5.77 -4.70
CA LEU A 431 2.93 -7.04 -3.98
C LEU A 431 3.15 -6.76 -2.50
N ARG A 432 2.31 -7.35 -1.64
CA ARG A 432 2.46 -7.31 -0.19
C ARG A 432 2.34 -8.70 0.38
N ALA A 433 3.16 -8.98 1.37
CA ALA A 433 3.04 -10.17 2.17
C ALA A 433 3.25 -9.79 3.63
N MET A 434 2.51 -10.44 4.52
CA MET A 434 2.72 -10.37 5.96
C MET A 434 2.84 -11.80 6.47
N VAL A 435 3.94 -12.06 7.16
CA VAL A 435 4.22 -13.32 7.84
C VAL A 435 4.37 -12.99 9.33
N ASP A 436 3.37 -13.36 10.10
CA ASP A 436 3.24 -13.00 11.52
C ASP A 436 3.36 -11.49 11.75
N ARG A 437 4.53 -11.02 12.20
CA ARG A 437 4.83 -9.60 12.48
C ARG A 437 5.80 -8.97 11.49
N VAL A 438 6.16 -9.68 10.43
CA VAL A 438 7.03 -9.17 9.36
C VAL A 438 6.16 -8.84 8.16
N ARG A 439 6.32 -7.65 7.60
CA ARG A 439 5.71 -7.23 6.34
C ARG A 439 6.78 -7.07 5.29
N ALA A 440 6.46 -7.45 4.07
CA ALA A 440 7.26 -7.22 2.88
C ALA A 440 6.40 -6.55 1.81
N ARG A 441 7.00 -5.63 1.05
CA ARG A 441 6.36 -4.95 -0.08
C ARG A 441 7.31 -4.91 -1.28
N VAL A 442 6.73 -5.05 -2.47
CA VAL A 442 7.38 -4.79 -3.74
C VAL A 442 6.45 -3.91 -4.56
N ASP A 443 6.96 -2.78 -5.02
CA ASP A 443 6.21 -1.82 -5.84
C ASP A 443 6.97 -1.63 -7.15
N LEU A 444 6.32 -1.87 -8.29
CA LEU A 444 6.85 -1.63 -9.62
C LEU A 444 5.93 -0.66 -10.36
N GLN A 445 6.49 0.23 -11.16
CA GLN A 445 5.72 1.19 -11.94
C GLN A 445 6.36 1.50 -13.28
N TYR A 446 5.50 1.73 -14.25
CA TYR A 446 5.79 2.31 -15.56
C TYR A 446 4.86 3.48 -15.82
N ARG A 447 5.38 4.60 -16.31
CA ARG A 447 4.58 5.72 -16.83
C ARG A 447 5.29 6.32 -18.04
N ASP A 448 4.61 6.48 -19.16
CA ASP A 448 5.16 7.29 -20.24
C ASP A 448 5.06 8.79 -19.92
N LEU A 449 5.78 9.59 -20.70
CA LEU A 449 5.87 11.02 -20.45
C LEU A 449 4.53 11.74 -20.64
N ALA A 450 3.72 11.32 -21.61
CA ALA A 450 2.39 11.90 -21.86
C ALA A 450 1.46 11.68 -20.66
N PHE A 451 1.52 10.49 -20.05
CA PHE A 451 0.81 10.18 -18.82
C PHE A 451 1.29 11.06 -17.66
N ILE A 452 2.59 11.28 -17.49
CA ILE A 452 3.12 12.14 -16.43
C ILE A 452 2.64 13.59 -16.59
N LEU A 453 2.53 14.07 -17.83
CA LEU A 453 2.17 15.45 -18.19
C LEU A 453 0.69 15.64 -18.54
N HIS A 454 -0.22 14.74 -18.15
CA HIS A 454 -1.64 14.94 -18.48
C HIS A 454 -2.23 16.13 -17.71
N SER A 455 -1.94 16.27 -16.41
CA SER A 455 -2.53 17.34 -15.58
C SER A 455 -1.96 18.74 -15.90
N VAL A 456 -0.70 18.84 -16.34
CA VAL A 456 -0.09 20.04 -16.94
C VAL A 456 0.11 19.74 -18.43
N PRO A 457 -0.86 20.04 -19.31
CA PRO A 457 -1.04 19.33 -20.58
C PRO A 457 0.19 19.44 -21.50
N SER A 458 1.06 18.42 -21.45
CA SER A 458 2.29 18.31 -22.26
C SER A 458 3.37 19.39 -22.00
N LEU A 459 4.52 19.21 -22.64
CA LEU A 459 5.66 20.14 -22.67
C LEU A 459 6.22 20.13 -24.11
N PRO A 460 5.96 21.16 -24.95
CA PRO A 460 5.39 22.47 -24.61
C PRO A 460 3.92 22.40 -24.19
N THR A 461 3.52 23.22 -23.22
CA THR A 461 2.16 23.22 -22.69
C THR A 461 1.14 23.46 -23.79
N PHE A 462 0.07 22.66 -23.80
CA PHE A 462 -1.04 22.64 -24.77
C PHE A 462 -0.74 22.18 -26.19
N SER A 463 0.49 21.75 -26.46
CA SER A 463 0.90 21.18 -27.73
C SER A 463 1.25 19.71 -27.54
N ASP A 464 0.91 18.87 -28.52
CA ASP A 464 1.52 17.54 -28.58
C ASP A 464 3.05 17.68 -28.72
N PHE A 465 3.78 16.59 -28.47
CA PHE A 465 5.23 16.57 -28.61
C PHE A 465 5.60 16.69 -30.09
N PRO A 466 6.40 17.69 -30.48
CA PRO A 466 6.93 17.79 -31.83
C PRO A 466 7.69 16.51 -32.24
N ALA A 467 7.59 16.12 -33.51
CA ALA A 467 8.24 14.90 -34.02
C ALA A 467 9.76 14.83 -33.80
N GLY A 468 10.43 15.99 -33.65
CA GLY A 468 11.86 16.07 -33.36
C GLY A 468 12.23 15.90 -31.89
N TYR A 469 11.27 15.67 -30.99
CA TYR A 469 11.55 15.50 -29.56
C TYR A 469 11.73 14.02 -29.22
N GLU A 470 12.83 13.71 -28.54
CA GLU A 470 13.07 12.36 -28.01
C GLU A 470 12.50 12.25 -26.59
N ARG A 471 11.92 11.10 -26.28
CA ARG A 471 11.18 10.89 -25.03
C ARG A 471 11.52 9.54 -24.46
N SER A 472 11.71 9.48 -23.14
CA SER A 472 11.83 8.22 -22.41
C SER A 472 10.76 8.13 -21.31
N PRO A 473 10.28 6.93 -20.99
CA PRO A 473 9.32 6.71 -19.91
C PRO A 473 10.00 6.71 -18.54
N ASN A 474 9.19 6.84 -17.49
CA ASN A 474 9.59 6.61 -16.11
C ASN A 474 9.40 5.14 -15.74
N PHE A 475 10.45 4.53 -15.18
CA PHE A 475 10.36 3.25 -14.49
C PHE A 475 10.75 3.42 -13.03
N PHE A 476 10.06 2.70 -12.16
CA PHE A 476 10.32 2.70 -10.74
C PHE A 476 10.20 1.29 -10.18
N ALA A 477 11.09 0.95 -9.25
CA ALA A 477 11.00 -0.25 -8.44
C ALA A 477 11.42 0.06 -7.00
N ALA A 478 10.66 -0.44 -6.02
CA ALA A 478 11.07 -0.47 -4.62
C ALA A 478 10.74 -1.80 -3.95
N VAL A 479 11.59 -2.18 -3.02
CA VAL A 479 11.40 -3.33 -2.14
C VAL A 479 11.59 -2.87 -0.71
N GLY A 480 10.68 -3.26 0.16
CA GLY A 480 10.74 -2.92 1.57
C GLY A 480 10.34 -4.07 2.47
N ALA A 481 10.87 -4.07 3.69
CA ALA A 481 10.43 -4.95 4.74
C ALA A 481 10.46 -4.24 6.08
N ASP A 482 9.49 -4.55 6.93
CA ASP A 482 9.42 -4.06 8.30
C ASP A 482 8.98 -5.16 9.25
N ARG A 483 9.36 -5.01 10.52
CA ARG A 483 8.96 -5.90 11.60
C ARG A 483 8.38 -5.11 12.74
N ASN A 484 7.23 -5.57 13.21
CA ASN A 484 6.64 -5.09 14.45
C ASN A 484 7.13 -5.91 15.65
N PHE A 485 7.53 -5.19 16.70
CA PHE A 485 7.97 -5.68 18.00
C PHE A 485 6.98 -5.21 19.05
N ASP A 486 6.33 -6.18 19.69
CA ASP A 486 5.45 -5.97 20.85
C ASP A 486 4.32 -4.94 20.64
N ASP A 487 3.83 -4.79 19.40
CA ASP A 487 2.73 -3.88 19.01
C ASP A 487 3.00 -2.39 19.30
N ALA A 488 4.25 -2.06 19.65
CA ALA A 488 4.69 -0.73 20.01
C ALA A 488 5.78 -0.21 19.05
N LEU A 489 6.74 -1.05 18.66
CA LEU A 489 7.86 -0.63 17.82
C LEU A 489 7.82 -1.32 16.46
N THR A 490 7.76 -0.57 15.38
CA THR A 490 7.89 -1.09 14.01
C THR A 490 9.16 -0.54 13.39
N VAL A 491 10.06 -1.42 12.93
CA VAL A 491 11.32 -1.03 12.30
C VAL A 491 11.39 -1.66 10.91
N GLY A 492 11.77 -0.87 9.92
CA GLY A 492 11.87 -1.34 8.55
C GLY A 492 12.85 -0.57 7.70
N ALA A 493 13.07 -1.09 6.51
CA ALA A 493 13.86 -0.42 5.49
C ALA A 493 13.22 -0.60 4.11
N VAL A 494 13.44 0.37 3.24
CA VAL A 494 13.03 0.36 1.84
C VAL A 494 14.22 0.77 0.99
N ILE A 495 14.45 0.05 -0.09
CA ILE A 495 15.38 0.43 -1.15
C ILE A 495 14.60 0.59 -2.45
N GLY A 496 14.96 1.58 -3.24
CA GLY A 496 14.34 1.79 -4.54
C GLY A 496 15.33 2.30 -5.59
N VAL A 497 14.93 2.11 -6.84
CA VAL A 497 15.58 2.67 -8.03
C VAL A 497 14.51 3.34 -8.91
N GLU A 498 14.86 4.48 -9.48
CA GLU A 498 14.05 5.22 -10.43
C GLU A 498 14.87 5.51 -11.70
N LEU A 499 14.33 5.11 -12.85
CA LEU A 499 14.72 5.64 -14.15
C LEU A 499 13.71 6.74 -14.48
N PRO A 500 14.09 8.02 -14.41
CA PRO A 500 13.13 9.09 -14.59
C PRO A 500 12.74 9.25 -16.06
N ALA A 501 11.55 9.82 -16.32
CA ALA A 501 11.17 10.17 -17.69
C ALA A 501 12.02 11.34 -18.19
N THR A 502 12.34 11.34 -19.49
CA THR A 502 13.11 12.41 -20.12
C THR A 502 12.41 12.99 -21.34
N LEU A 503 12.73 14.25 -21.61
CA LEU A 503 12.43 14.94 -22.85
C LEU A 503 13.70 15.60 -23.38
N THR A 504 14.18 15.18 -24.54
CA THR A 504 15.31 15.82 -25.23
C THR A 504 14.79 16.61 -26.42
N THR A 505 15.18 17.89 -26.50
CA THR A 505 14.79 18.78 -27.58
C THR A 505 16.03 19.26 -28.34
N PRO A 506 15.97 19.41 -29.68
CA PRO A 506 17.13 19.78 -30.49
C PRO A 506 17.46 21.29 -30.45
N THR A 507 16.50 22.13 -30.03
CA THR A 507 16.60 23.59 -30.10
C THR A 507 16.46 24.29 -28.76
N GLY A 508 16.51 23.54 -27.66
CA GLY A 508 16.33 24.04 -26.31
C GLY A 508 14.92 23.77 -25.79
N LEU A 509 14.78 23.72 -24.47
CA LEU A 509 13.50 23.43 -23.83
C LEU A 509 12.61 24.69 -23.82
N PRO A 510 11.31 24.57 -24.11
CA PRO A 510 10.39 25.71 -24.02
C PRO A 510 10.45 26.37 -22.65
N GLY A 511 10.78 27.67 -22.61
CA GLY A 511 10.89 28.44 -21.36
C GLY A 511 12.24 28.33 -20.63
N ALA A 512 13.18 27.52 -21.12
CA ALA A 512 14.56 27.50 -20.62
C ALA A 512 15.42 28.56 -21.33
N GLN A 513 16.50 29.00 -20.68
CA GLN A 513 17.47 29.94 -21.26
C GLN A 513 18.57 29.25 -22.09
N THR A 514 18.47 27.93 -22.31
CA THR A 514 19.46 27.18 -23.09
C THR A 514 19.16 27.24 -24.58
N THR A 515 20.20 27.35 -25.40
CA THR A 515 20.15 27.22 -26.85
C THR A 515 20.82 25.91 -27.27
N GLY A 516 20.26 25.23 -28.27
CA GLY A 516 20.79 23.93 -28.74
C GLY A 516 20.16 22.72 -28.04
N GLU A 517 20.75 21.55 -28.22
CA GLU A 517 20.20 20.30 -27.67
C GLU A 517 20.14 20.34 -26.14
N SER A 518 19.01 19.96 -25.55
CA SER A 518 18.81 19.98 -24.10
C SER A 518 17.90 18.85 -23.65
N THR A 519 18.30 18.16 -22.59
CA THR A 519 17.51 17.09 -21.96
C THR A 519 16.93 17.57 -20.64
N ALA A 520 15.62 17.38 -20.46
CA ALA A 520 14.93 17.55 -19.19
C ALA A 520 14.59 16.20 -18.57
N VAL A 521 14.85 16.09 -17.28
CA VAL A 521 14.35 15.04 -16.40
C VAL A 521 13.01 15.49 -15.81
N ILE A 522 11.97 14.69 -16.02
CA ILE A 522 10.59 15.02 -15.67
C ILE A 522 10.10 14.00 -14.64
N ARG A 523 9.78 14.51 -13.46
CA ARG A 523 9.28 13.70 -12.34
C ARG A 523 7.94 14.23 -11.87
N ASN A 524 7.10 13.34 -11.38
CA ASN A 524 5.87 13.70 -10.69
C ASN A 524 5.92 13.16 -9.26
N ASN A 525 5.85 14.07 -8.29
CA ASN A 525 5.82 13.77 -6.86
C ASN A 525 4.50 14.28 -6.25
N GLY A 526 3.48 13.43 -6.25
CA GLY A 526 2.15 13.80 -5.82
C GLY A 526 1.46 14.68 -6.87
N ALA A 527 1.15 15.93 -6.53
CA ALA A 527 0.53 16.88 -7.44
C ALA A 527 1.54 17.76 -8.21
N ASP A 528 2.81 17.73 -7.80
CA ASP A 528 3.84 18.61 -8.35
C ASP A 528 4.66 17.91 -9.43
N THR A 529 4.70 18.51 -10.61
CA THR A 529 5.59 18.10 -11.70
C THR A 529 6.89 18.88 -11.60
N ILE A 530 8.00 18.17 -11.40
CA ILE A 530 9.35 18.72 -11.25
C ILE A 530 10.07 18.49 -12.57
N ILE A 531 10.55 19.58 -13.17
CA ILE A 531 11.32 19.57 -14.42
C ILE A 531 12.74 20.02 -14.06
N THR A 532 13.72 19.16 -14.27
CA THR A 532 15.14 19.45 -14.04
C THR A 532 15.87 19.39 -15.37
N VAL A 533 16.55 20.46 -15.77
CA VAL A 533 17.27 20.50 -17.05
C VAL A 533 18.72 20.07 -16.82
N LEU A 534 19.18 19.11 -17.62
CA LEU A 534 20.56 18.60 -17.56
C LEU A 534 21.55 19.56 -18.22
N PRO A 535 22.84 19.50 -17.88
CA PRO A 535 23.86 20.21 -18.63
C PRO A 535 23.85 19.81 -20.12
N PRO A 536 24.27 20.69 -21.04
CA PRO A 536 24.24 20.40 -22.47
C PRO A 536 25.00 19.11 -22.84
N GLY A 537 24.34 18.22 -23.59
CA GLY A 537 24.92 16.95 -24.05
C GLY A 537 24.92 15.82 -23.02
N GLU A 538 24.36 16.04 -21.82
CA GLU A 538 24.27 15.02 -20.78
C GLU A 538 22.93 14.25 -20.83
N GLU A 539 22.99 12.98 -20.49
CA GLU A 539 21.83 12.08 -20.43
C GLU A 539 21.41 11.79 -18.99
N ALA A 540 20.15 11.41 -18.81
CA ALA A 540 19.63 11.05 -17.50
C ALA A 540 20.18 9.69 -17.04
N ALA A 541 20.48 9.58 -15.75
CA ALA A 541 20.95 8.34 -15.12
C ALA A 541 19.95 7.82 -14.07
N PRO A 542 20.02 6.53 -13.69
CA PRO A 542 19.19 5.99 -12.61
C PRO A 542 19.46 6.69 -11.28
N ALA A 543 18.40 7.01 -10.55
CA ALA A 543 18.46 7.48 -9.17
C ALA A 543 18.20 6.33 -8.19
N TYR A 544 18.90 6.33 -7.06
CA TYR A 544 18.78 5.30 -6.03
C TYR A 544 18.39 5.94 -4.70
N ALA A 545 17.55 5.26 -3.94
CA ALA A 545 17.15 5.72 -2.62
C ALA A 545 17.12 4.56 -1.63
N PHE A 546 17.56 4.83 -0.41
CA PHE A 546 17.46 3.95 0.73
C PHE A 546 16.79 4.72 1.87
N LYS A 547 15.83 4.08 2.56
CA LYS A 547 15.19 4.62 3.75
C LYS A 547 15.17 3.59 4.85
N PHE A 548 15.52 4.03 6.06
CA PHE A 548 15.31 3.30 7.29
C PHE A 548 14.25 4.02 8.12
N THR A 549 13.26 3.27 8.60
CA THR A 549 12.11 3.79 9.34
C THR A 549 11.99 3.10 10.70
N GLY A 550 11.80 3.87 11.75
CA GLY A 550 11.41 3.41 13.08
C GLY A 550 10.17 4.14 13.58
N GLN A 551 9.08 3.42 13.81
CA GLN A 551 7.85 3.95 14.39
C GLN A 551 7.63 3.37 15.79
N TYR A 552 7.45 4.24 16.77
CA TYR A 552 7.11 3.87 18.15
C TYR A 552 5.72 4.41 18.54
N ASP A 553 4.77 3.52 18.70
CA ASP A 553 3.41 3.79 19.15
C ASP A 553 3.34 3.71 20.69
N PHE A 554 3.53 4.85 21.35
CA PHE A 554 3.60 4.92 22.82
C PHE A 554 2.24 5.09 23.51
N ALA A 555 1.18 5.28 22.73
CA ALA A 555 -0.20 5.27 23.22
C ALA A 555 -1.13 4.71 22.13
N GLU A 556 -2.43 4.68 22.41
CA GLU A 556 -3.44 4.29 21.41
C GLU A 556 -3.46 5.25 20.21
N PHE A 557 -3.31 6.54 20.49
CA PHE A 557 -3.48 7.64 19.54
C PHE A 557 -2.19 8.40 19.21
N PHE A 558 -1.08 8.05 19.85
CA PHE A 558 0.19 8.77 19.69
C PHE A 558 1.31 7.87 19.18
N SER A 559 2.08 8.43 18.24
CA SER A 559 3.19 7.74 17.59
C SER A 559 4.35 8.71 17.37
N ALA A 560 5.57 8.20 17.51
CA ALA A 560 6.80 8.87 17.10
C ALA A 560 7.42 8.09 15.93
N ILE A 561 7.75 8.77 14.85
CA ILE A 561 8.33 8.17 13.64
C ILE A 561 9.69 8.83 13.41
N VAL A 562 10.70 8.02 13.16
CA VAL A 562 12.04 8.45 12.75
C VAL A 562 12.35 7.81 11.41
N ASP A 563 12.67 8.64 10.43
CA ASP A 563 13.14 8.24 9.13
C ASP A 563 14.53 8.80 8.89
N VAL A 564 15.44 7.93 8.44
CA VAL A 564 16.75 8.30 7.94
C VAL A 564 16.82 7.80 6.51
N TYR A 565 17.15 8.68 5.57
CA TYR A 565 17.19 8.33 4.16
C TYR A 565 18.45 8.82 3.49
N PHE A 566 18.88 8.06 2.50
CA PHE A 566 19.98 8.38 1.62
C PHE A 566 19.49 8.32 0.18
N THR A 567 19.83 9.35 -0.60
CA THR A 567 19.55 9.43 -2.03
C THR A 567 20.83 9.66 -2.80
N TYR A 568 20.98 8.92 -3.90
CA TYR A 568 21.96 9.17 -4.93
C TYR A 568 21.22 9.50 -6.23
N ASP A 569 21.22 10.77 -6.63
CA ASP A 569 20.53 11.25 -7.81
C ASP A 569 21.48 12.05 -8.73
N PRO A 570 22.03 11.42 -9.78
CA PRO A 570 22.93 12.08 -10.73
C PRO A 570 22.25 13.14 -11.59
N ASN A 571 20.93 13.30 -11.51
CA ASN A 571 20.16 14.20 -12.36
C ASN A 571 19.90 15.56 -11.72
N GLN A 572 20.41 15.80 -10.51
CA GLN A 572 20.27 17.08 -9.84
C GLN A 572 21.14 18.12 -10.52
N THR A 573 20.55 19.26 -10.88
CA THR A 573 21.26 20.37 -11.50
C THR A 573 20.96 21.70 -10.85
N ARG A 574 21.85 22.65 -11.07
CA ARG A 574 21.68 24.04 -10.66
C ARG A 574 22.09 24.98 -11.78
N LEU A 575 21.44 26.15 -11.81
CA LEU A 575 21.82 27.24 -12.69
C LEU A 575 22.98 28.00 -12.06
N ARG A 576 24.08 28.09 -12.78
CA ARG A 576 25.23 28.90 -12.42
C ARG A 576 25.49 29.93 -13.50
N ARG A 577 26.05 31.06 -13.07
CA ARG A 577 26.56 32.09 -13.97
C ARG A 577 27.89 32.58 -13.43
N ASP A 578 28.92 32.60 -14.27
CA ASP A 578 30.29 32.91 -13.85
C ASP A 578 30.55 34.42 -13.70
N ASP A 579 29.83 35.28 -14.42
CA ASP A 579 29.91 36.73 -14.26
C ASP A 579 28.55 37.42 -14.52
N ALA A 580 28.47 38.75 -14.48
CA ALA A 580 27.20 39.45 -14.67
C ALA A 580 26.66 39.46 -16.11
N GLU A 581 27.54 39.20 -17.09
CA GLU A 581 27.29 39.31 -18.54
C GLU A 581 27.16 37.93 -19.22
N ALA A 582 27.62 36.86 -18.57
CA ALA A 582 27.55 35.48 -19.02
C ALA A 582 26.10 34.96 -19.04
N LEU A 583 25.86 33.98 -19.91
CA LEU A 583 24.60 33.23 -19.89
C LEU A 583 24.57 32.30 -18.68
N PHE A 584 23.36 31.97 -18.22
CA PHE A 584 23.22 30.92 -17.23
C PHE A 584 23.49 29.56 -17.86
N GLU A 585 24.30 28.75 -17.19
CA GLU A 585 24.61 27.38 -17.58
C GLU A 585 24.10 26.42 -16.51
N TYR A 586 23.60 25.27 -16.93
CA TYR A 586 23.25 24.19 -16.02
C TYR A 586 24.52 23.39 -15.71
N GLU A 587 24.82 23.24 -14.42
CA GLU A 587 25.85 22.32 -13.94
C GLU A 587 25.20 21.29 -13.01
N PHE A 588 25.84 20.12 -12.90
CA PHE A 588 25.44 19.11 -11.93
C PHE A 588 25.59 19.63 -10.50
N GLY A 589 24.57 19.36 -9.67
CA GLY A 589 24.60 19.59 -8.23
C GLY A 589 25.21 18.40 -7.47
N ASP A 590 25.09 18.42 -6.15
CA ASP A 590 25.49 17.28 -5.32
C ASP A 590 24.55 16.10 -5.53
N PHE A 591 25.12 14.98 -5.96
CA PHE A 591 24.37 13.75 -6.21
C PHE A 591 23.95 13.03 -4.93
N ASN A 592 24.68 13.25 -3.84
CA ASN A 592 24.48 12.55 -2.57
C ASN A 592 23.68 13.42 -1.62
N GLN A 593 22.67 12.81 -1.01
CA GLN A 593 21.87 13.44 0.00
C GLN A 593 21.62 12.47 1.15
N LEU A 594 21.83 12.93 2.37
CA LEU A 594 21.48 12.23 3.60
C LEU A 594 20.52 13.11 4.38
N GLY A 595 19.30 12.64 4.59
CA GLY A 595 18.29 13.39 5.31
C GLY A 595 17.68 12.60 6.47
N THR A 596 17.02 13.33 7.36
CA THR A 596 16.34 12.77 8.52
C THR A 596 15.03 13.48 8.78
N ASN A 597 13.97 12.72 9.04
CA ASN A 597 12.67 13.23 9.47
C ASN A 597 12.31 12.60 10.81
N VAL A 598 11.93 13.41 11.80
CA VAL A 598 11.39 12.97 13.08
C VAL A 598 10.00 13.55 13.22
N THR A 599 8.98 12.70 13.21
CA THR A 599 7.57 13.12 13.25
C THR A 599 6.91 12.64 14.53
N LEU A 600 6.31 13.55 15.28
CA LEU A 600 5.35 13.24 16.33
C LEU A 600 3.95 13.35 15.79
N GLN A 601 3.13 12.34 16.04
CA GLN A 601 1.78 12.25 15.52
C GLN A 601 0.78 11.97 16.65
N ALA A 602 -0.34 12.68 16.60
CA ALA A 602 -1.54 12.42 17.38
C ALA A 602 -2.74 12.22 16.44
N ARG A 603 -3.60 11.24 16.75
CA ARG A 603 -4.82 10.91 15.99
C ARG A 603 -5.95 10.61 16.97
N PHE A 604 -6.94 11.47 17.14
CA PHE A 604 -8.00 11.26 18.15
C PHE A 604 -9.35 11.83 17.72
#